data_AF-A0A972T674-F1
#
_entry.id   AF-A0A972T674-F1
#
_cell.length_a   1.000
_cell.length_b   1.000
_cell.length_c   1.000
_cell.angle_alpha   90.00
_cell.angle_beta   90.00
_cell.angle_gamma   90.00
#
_symmetry.space_group_name_H-M   'P 1'
#
loop_
_entity.id
_entity.type
_entity.pdbx_description
1 polymer ?
#
loop_
_entity_poly.entity_id
_entity_poly.type
_entity_poly.pdbx_seq_one_letter_code
_entity_poly.pdbx_strand_id
1 'polypeptide(L)'
;MKMRSPVVAAVTIAVGLIVLLGYFLPSLLVQNLRALLINWGVSLAGVAALIGILNLLAVHWRKANDKGNRNFYSLLLLLAFSVTFAAGMWLTPADPGFQHVITSIQIPVETSLMALLAITLGYAGLRLLQRRKGIMGILFVIGAIVFILFSSGFLPVLQQLPLVGGVASLVNRLPVAGARGILLGVAIGSMMTGLRIFLGADRPYNG
;
A
#
# COMPACT_ATOMS: atom_id res chain seq x y z
N MET A 1 16.44 -31.86 15.32
CA MET A 1 16.87 -30.44 15.31
C MET A 1 17.07 -29.99 13.85
N LYS A 2 16.21 -29.11 13.33
CA LYS A 2 16.23 -28.62 11.93
C LYS A 2 17.42 -27.65 11.72
N MET A 3 18.60 -28.16 11.36
CA MET A 3 19.80 -27.37 11.02
C MET A 3 19.67 -26.49 9.75
N ARG A 4 18.52 -26.50 9.07
CA ARG A 4 18.25 -25.70 7.85
C ARG A 4 17.88 -24.24 8.15
N SER A 5 17.35 -23.97 9.35
CA SER A 5 16.89 -22.64 9.79
C SER A 5 17.99 -21.56 9.86
N PRO A 6 19.15 -21.80 10.50
CA PRO A 6 20.15 -20.73 10.69
C PRO A 6 20.90 -20.39 9.41
N VAL A 7 21.13 -21.36 8.51
CA VAL A 7 21.83 -21.14 7.24
C VAL A 7 21.02 -20.23 6.33
N VAL A 8 19.72 -20.47 6.20
CA VAL A 8 18.83 -19.63 5.38
C VAL A 8 18.79 -18.20 5.94
N ALA A 9 18.69 -18.05 7.26
CA ALA A 9 18.74 -16.73 7.89
C ALA A 9 20.07 -16.02 7.63
N ALA A 10 21.21 -16.70 7.78
CA ALA A 10 22.53 -16.13 7.49
C ALA A 10 22.67 -15.68 6.03
N VAL A 11 22.16 -16.46 5.08
CA VAL A 11 22.14 -16.10 3.66
C VAL A 11 21.27 -14.88 3.42
N THR A 12 20.05 -14.81 3.97
CA THR A 12 19.17 -13.64 3.85
C THR A 12 19.85 -12.37 4.38
N ILE A 13 20.45 -12.46 5.56
CA ILE A 13 21.14 -11.32 6.19
C ILE A 13 22.32 -10.88 5.33
N ALA A 14 23.14 -11.82 4.85
CA ALA A 14 24.28 -11.52 3.99
C ALA A 14 23.85 -10.84 2.67
N VAL A 15 22.84 -11.38 2.00
CA VAL A 15 22.29 -10.79 0.76
C VAL A 15 21.74 -9.38 1.03
N GLY A 16 20.99 -9.20 2.11
CA GLY A 16 20.47 -7.91 2.53
C GLY A 16 21.57 -6.88 2.79
N LEU A 17 22.62 -7.27 3.51
CA LEU A 17 23.78 -6.42 3.78
C LEU A 17 24.55 -6.06 2.52
N ILE A 18 24.77 -7.00 1.59
CA ILE A 18 25.45 -6.73 0.31
C ILE A 18 24.64 -5.71 -0.50
N VAL A 19 23.32 -5.88 -0.60
CA VAL A 19 22.45 -4.93 -1.30
C VAL A 19 22.52 -3.55 -0.65
N LEU A 20 22.47 -3.48 0.69
CA LEU A 20 22.57 -2.22 1.43
C LEU A 20 23.92 -1.53 1.20
N LEU A 21 25.03 -2.26 1.34
CA LEU A 21 26.38 -1.74 1.10
C LEU A 21 26.56 -1.24 -0.33
N GLY A 22 25.90 -1.85 -1.31
CA GLY A 22 25.91 -1.40 -2.71
C GLY A 22 25.24 -0.06 -2.97
N TYR A 23 24.52 0.52 -2.00
CA TYR A 23 24.04 1.90 -2.07
C TYR A 23 25.04 2.92 -1.50
N PHE A 24 25.86 2.52 -0.52
CA PHE A 24 26.74 3.43 0.20
C PHE A 24 28.20 3.41 -0.28
N LEU A 25 28.66 2.28 -0.84
CA LEU A 25 30.06 2.13 -1.27
C LEU A 25 30.21 2.41 -2.78
N PRO A 26 31.10 3.34 -3.18
CA PRO A 26 31.40 3.62 -4.59
C PRO A 26 32.38 2.59 -5.16
N SER A 27 32.01 1.31 -5.13
CA SER A 27 32.83 0.22 -5.70
C SER A 27 32.07 -0.53 -6.79
N LEU A 28 32.70 -0.72 -7.94
CA LEU A 28 32.07 -1.38 -9.10
C LEU A 28 31.65 -2.82 -8.77
N LEU A 29 32.45 -3.55 -7.98
CA LEU A 29 32.15 -4.92 -7.58
C LEU A 29 30.84 -5.01 -6.78
N VAL A 30 30.69 -4.20 -5.72
CA VAL A 30 29.50 -4.26 -4.84
C VAL A 30 28.26 -3.73 -5.56
N GLN A 31 28.41 -2.72 -6.44
CA GLN A 31 27.30 -2.22 -7.25
C GLN A 31 26.80 -3.26 -8.26
N ASN A 32 27.71 -3.98 -8.93
CA ASN A 32 27.35 -5.07 -9.85
C ASN A 32 26.65 -6.22 -9.12
N LEU A 33 27.17 -6.61 -7.95
CA LEU A 33 26.54 -7.64 -7.11
C LEU A 33 25.14 -7.21 -6.63
N ARG A 34 24.98 -5.97 -6.18
CA ARG A 34 23.67 -5.40 -5.83
C ARG A 34 22.71 -5.48 -7.01
N ALA A 35 23.11 -5.03 -8.19
CA ALA A 35 22.26 -5.06 -9.38
C ALA A 35 21.83 -6.49 -9.73
N LEU A 36 22.75 -7.45 -9.69
CA LEU A 36 22.47 -8.86 -9.91
C LEU A 36 21.47 -9.42 -8.89
N LEU A 37 21.69 -9.15 -7.60
CA LEU A 37 20.81 -9.61 -6.53
C LEU A 37 19.40 -8.99 -6.62
N ILE A 38 19.31 -7.70 -6.94
CA ILE A 38 18.02 -7.03 -7.18
C ILE A 38 17.31 -7.63 -8.40
N ASN A 39 18.03 -7.88 -9.50
CA ASN A 39 17.45 -8.49 -10.70
C ASN A 39 16.91 -9.89 -10.42
N TRP A 40 17.62 -10.70 -9.63
CA TRP A 40 17.11 -11.99 -9.16
C TRP A 40 15.88 -11.82 -8.28
N GLY A 41 15.90 -10.87 -7.35
CA GLY A 41 14.76 -10.54 -6.49
C GLY A 41 13.51 -10.15 -7.29
N VAL A 42 13.65 -9.28 -8.30
CA VAL A 42 12.56 -8.86 -9.19
C VAL A 42 12.03 -10.04 -10.00
N SER A 43 12.92 -10.90 -10.51
CA SER A 43 12.52 -12.10 -11.26
C SER A 43 11.74 -13.07 -10.38
N LEU A 44 12.22 -13.33 -9.16
CA LEU A 44 11.53 -14.17 -8.18
C LEU A 44 10.19 -13.56 -7.75
N ALA A 45 10.11 -12.25 -7.56
CA ALA A 45 8.86 -11.55 -7.26
C ALA A 45 7.84 -11.70 -8.40
N GLY A 46 8.28 -11.62 -9.66
CA GLY A 46 7.45 -11.89 -10.82
C GLY A 46 6.89 -13.32 -10.84
N VAL A 47 7.75 -14.31 -10.58
CA VAL A 47 7.32 -15.72 -10.47
C VAL A 47 6.36 -15.92 -9.29
N ALA A 48 6.62 -15.29 -8.15
CA ALA A 48 5.74 -15.36 -6.98
C ALA A 48 4.37 -14.73 -7.27
N ALA A 49 4.32 -13.62 -7.99
CA ALA A 49 3.07 -13.00 -8.43
C ALA A 49 2.27 -13.94 -9.36
N LEU A 50 2.95 -14.59 -10.32
CA LEU A 50 2.32 -15.61 -11.17
C LEU A 50 1.76 -16.78 -10.36
N ILE A 51 2.53 -17.31 -9.41
CA ILE A 51 2.05 -18.36 -8.49
C ILE A 51 0.83 -17.88 -7.71
N GLY A 52 0.83 -16.63 -7.25
CA GLY A 52 -0.31 -16.01 -6.56
C GLY A 52 -1.57 -15.97 -7.43
N ILE A 53 -1.43 -15.55 -8.69
CA ILE A 53 -2.53 -15.53 -9.67
C ILE A 53 -3.04 -16.96 -9.93
N LEU A 54 -2.13 -17.91 -10.22
CA LEU A 54 -2.49 -19.31 -10.46
C LEU A 54 -3.18 -19.94 -9.26
N ASN A 55 -2.71 -19.65 -8.05
CA ASN A 55 -3.35 -20.12 -6.82
C ASN A 55 -4.76 -19.55 -6.66
N LEU A 56 -4.94 -18.25 -6.92
CA LEU A 56 -6.25 -17.62 -6.87
C LEU A 56 -7.20 -18.26 -7.89
N LEU A 57 -6.76 -18.48 -9.13
CA LEU A 57 -7.55 -19.16 -10.17
C LEU A 57 -7.87 -20.60 -9.76
N ALA A 58 -6.90 -21.36 -9.23
CA ALA A 58 -7.09 -22.74 -8.81
C ALA A 58 -8.12 -22.86 -7.68
N VAL A 59 -8.09 -21.96 -6.70
CA VAL A 59 -9.06 -21.90 -5.60
C VAL A 59 -10.46 -21.63 -6.12
N HIS A 60 -10.62 -20.64 -7.01
CA HIS A 60 -11.92 -20.29 -7.57
C HIS A 60 -12.44 -21.33 -8.55
N TRP A 61 -11.56 -21.99 -9.31
CA TRP A 61 -11.91 -23.12 -10.16
C TRP A 61 -12.46 -24.28 -9.35
N ARG A 62 -11.78 -24.65 -8.25
CA ARG A 62 -12.27 -25.70 -7.34
C ARG A 62 -13.63 -25.33 -6.75
N LYS A 63 -13.80 -24.07 -6.32
CA LYS A 63 -15.06 -23.56 -5.76
C LYS A 63 -16.20 -23.48 -6.78
N ALA A 64 -15.89 -23.24 -8.05
CA ALA A 64 -16.87 -23.21 -9.14
C ALA A 64 -17.36 -24.62 -9.56
N ASN A 65 -16.54 -25.65 -9.33
CA ASN A 65 -16.82 -27.04 -9.66
C ASN A 65 -17.27 -27.89 -8.46
N ASP A 66 -17.34 -27.30 -7.26
CA ASP A 66 -17.85 -27.97 -6.07
C ASP A 66 -19.37 -28.19 -6.20
N LYS A 67 -19.80 -29.45 -6.08
CA LYS A 67 -21.19 -29.89 -6.29
C LYS A 67 -22.12 -29.47 -5.15
N GLY A 68 -21.60 -29.17 -3.95
CA GLY A 68 -22.40 -28.86 -2.76
C GLY A 68 -22.64 -27.38 -2.51
N ASN A 69 -21.77 -26.49 -3.01
CA ASN A 69 -21.85 -25.04 -2.77
C ASN A 69 -21.23 -24.24 -3.91
N ARG A 70 -21.85 -24.35 -5.10
CA ARG A 70 -21.38 -23.66 -6.29
C ARG A 70 -21.46 -22.15 -6.10
N ASN A 71 -20.32 -21.49 -6.02
CA ASN A 71 -20.28 -20.05 -5.82
C ASN A 71 -20.28 -19.30 -7.17
N PHE A 72 -21.39 -18.64 -7.48
CA PHE A 72 -21.55 -17.86 -8.71
C PHE A 72 -20.49 -16.76 -8.86
N TYR A 73 -20.05 -16.14 -7.76
CA TYR A 73 -18.99 -15.12 -7.80
C TYR A 73 -17.63 -15.70 -8.25
N SER A 74 -17.39 -16.99 -8.02
CA SER A 74 -16.16 -17.65 -8.50
C SER A 74 -16.18 -17.83 -10.01
N LEU A 75 -17.33 -18.15 -10.59
CA LEU A 75 -17.51 -18.21 -12.05
C LEU A 75 -17.35 -16.83 -12.69
N LEU A 76 -17.95 -15.79 -12.08
CA LEU A 76 -17.84 -14.42 -12.57
C LEU A 76 -16.38 -13.94 -12.57
N LEU A 77 -15.62 -14.24 -11.51
CA LEU A 77 -14.20 -13.90 -11.44
C LEU A 77 -13.41 -14.62 -12.54
N LEU A 78 -13.57 -15.93 -12.69
CA LEU A 78 -12.84 -16.69 -13.73
C LEU A 78 -13.14 -16.17 -15.14
N LEU A 79 -14.40 -15.83 -15.42
CA LEU A 79 -14.82 -15.26 -16.70
C LEU A 79 -14.21 -13.87 -16.89
N ALA A 80 -14.35 -12.98 -15.91
CA ALA A 80 -13.80 -11.62 -15.97
C ALA A 80 -12.27 -11.64 -16.17
N PHE A 81 -11.56 -12.48 -15.42
CA PHE A 81 -10.12 -12.68 -15.59
C PHE A 81 -9.78 -13.13 -17.02
N SER A 82 -10.50 -14.13 -17.55
CA SER A 82 -10.23 -14.67 -18.88
C SER A 82 -10.46 -13.63 -19.98
N VAL A 83 -11.55 -12.86 -19.88
CA VAL A 83 -11.87 -11.79 -20.82
C VAL A 83 -10.83 -10.67 -20.75
N THR A 84 -10.49 -10.20 -19.55
CA THR A 84 -9.50 -9.13 -19.37
C THR A 84 -8.11 -9.57 -19.82
N PHE A 85 -7.72 -10.82 -19.54
CA PHE A 85 -6.44 -11.38 -19.98
C PHE A 85 -6.36 -11.49 -21.50
N ALA A 86 -7.39 -12.04 -22.14
CA ALA A 86 -7.46 -12.14 -23.60
C ALA A 86 -7.45 -10.76 -24.27
N ALA A 87 -8.21 -9.81 -23.74
CA ALA A 87 -8.24 -8.43 -24.23
C ALA A 87 -6.87 -7.75 -24.08
N GLY A 88 -6.20 -7.92 -22.94
CA GLY A 88 -4.86 -7.36 -22.70
C GLY A 88 -3.79 -7.96 -23.61
N MET A 89 -3.89 -9.25 -23.95
CA MET A 89 -3.00 -9.91 -24.91
C MET A 89 -3.21 -9.42 -26.34
N TRP A 90 -4.45 -9.08 -26.70
CA TRP A 90 -4.79 -8.62 -28.05
C TRP A 90 -4.49 -7.12 -28.25
N LEU A 91 -4.96 -6.27 -27.33
CA LEU A 91 -4.85 -4.81 -27.43
C LEU A 91 -3.52 -4.29 -26.89
N THR A 92 -2.79 -5.08 -26.10
CA THR A 92 -1.62 -4.65 -25.30
C THR A 92 -2.02 -3.74 -24.12
N PRO A 93 -1.37 -3.87 -22.94
CA PRO A 93 -1.66 -3.00 -21.79
C PRO A 93 -1.43 -1.49 -22.01
N ALA A 94 -0.73 -1.12 -23.08
CA ALA A 94 -0.45 0.26 -23.46
C ALA A 94 -1.59 0.91 -24.28
N ASP A 95 -2.58 0.14 -24.73
CA ASP A 95 -3.68 0.66 -25.52
C ASP A 95 -4.58 1.62 -24.68
N PRO A 96 -4.87 2.84 -25.18
CA PRO A 96 -5.68 3.80 -24.45
C PRO A 96 -7.11 3.31 -24.16
N GLY A 97 -7.70 2.54 -25.07
CA GLY A 97 -9.05 1.99 -24.89
C GLY A 97 -9.09 0.93 -23.79
N PHE A 98 -8.11 0.03 -23.79
CA PHE A 98 -7.92 -0.95 -22.73
C PHE A 98 -7.69 -0.27 -21.37
N GLN A 99 -6.79 0.73 -21.31
CA GLN A 99 -6.54 1.50 -20.09
C GLN A 99 -7.78 2.21 -19.58
N HIS A 100 -8.57 2.83 -20.46
CA HIS A 100 -9.81 3.51 -20.08
C HIS A 100 -10.82 2.54 -19.45
N VAL A 101 -11.01 1.34 -20.03
CA VAL A 101 -11.91 0.32 -19.47
C VAL A 101 -11.44 -0.14 -18.09
N ILE A 102 -10.15 -0.44 -17.94
CA ILE A 102 -9.59 -0.90 -16.66
C ILE A 102 -9.70 0.20 -15.59
N THR A 103 -9.31 1.43 -15.92
CA THR A 103 -9.38 2.57 -14.98
C THR A 103 -10.82 2.93 -14.60
N SER A 104 -11.79 2.77 -15.51
CA SER A 104 -13.22 2.96 -15.22
C SER A 104 -13.76 1.98 -14.17
N ILE A 105 -13.11 0.83 -13.98
CA ILE A 105 -13.44 -0.14 -12.92
C ILE A 105 -12.58 0.10 -11.67
N GLN A 106 -11.29 0.37 -11.85
CA GLN A 106 -10.33 0.54 -10.77
C GLN A 106 -10.62 1.79 -9.92
N ILE A 107 -10.89 2.95 -10.55
CA ILE A 107 -11.09 4.22 -9.86
C ILE A 107 -12.31 4.17 -8.92
N PRO A 108 -13.49 3.64 -9.32
CA PRO A 108 -14.63 3.49 -8.41
C PRO A 108 -14.35 2.56 -7.22
N VAL A 109 -13.59 1.47 -7.42
CA VAL A 109 -13.22 0.56 -6.33
C VAL A 109 -12.29 1.27 -5.35
N GLU A 110 -11.28 1.98 -5.86
CA GLU A 110 -10.35 2.76 -5.04
C GLU A 110 -11.09 3.84 -4.24
N THR A 111 -11.96 4.63 -4.88
CA THR A 111 -12.75 5.67 -4.22
C THR A 111 -13.72 5.10 -3.19
N SER A 112 -14.31 3.92 -3.44
CA SER A 112 -15.16 3.22 -2.46
C SER A 112 -14.37 2.78 -1.23
N LEU A 113 -13.16 2.26 -1.40
CA LEU A 113 -12.27 1.91 -0.29
C LEU A 113 -11.84 3.16 0.48
N MET A 114 -11.50 4.25 -0.22
CA MET A 114 -11.21 5.54 0.42
C MET A 114 -12.42 6.09 1.18
N ALA A 115 -13.64 5.93 0.67
CA ALA A 115 -14.86 6.33 1.34
C ALA A 115 -15.10 5.50 2.62
N LEU A 116 -14.90 4.18 2.57
CA LEU A 116 -14.94 3.34 3.77
C LEU A 116 -13.90 3.77 4.80
N LEU A 117 -12.68 4.08 4.37
CA LEU A 117 -11.65 4.62 5.25
C LEU A 117 -12.07 5.97 5.85
N ALA A 118 -12.61 6.89 5.06
CA ALA A 118 -13.06 8.19 5.53
C ALA A 118 -14.19 8.06 6.58
N ILE A 119 -15.19 7.22 6.32
CA ILE A 119 -16.31 6.98 7.25
C ILE A 119 -15.81 6.32 8.54
N THR A 120 -14.97 5.27 8.43
CA THR A 120 -14.44 4.57 9.62
C THR A 120 -13.56 5.48 10.47
N LEU A 121 -12.74 6.33 9.85
CA LEU A 121 -11.90 7.30 10.55
C LEU A 121 -12.74 8.42 11.18
N GLY A 122 -13.77 8.90 10.48
CA GLY A 122 -14.74 9.86 11.02
C GLY A 122 -15.47 9.31 12.24
N TYR A 123 -15.96 8.08 12.16
CA TYR A 123 -16.58 7.38 13.30
C TYR A 123 -15.60 7.18 14.45
N ALA A 124 -14.35 6.79 14.17
CA ALA A 124 -13.30 6.67 15.18
C ALA A 124 -13.02 8.02 15.88
N GLY A 125 -13.02 9.12 15.12
CA GLY A 125 -12.91 10.48 15.65
C GLY A 125 -14.07 10.85 16.59
N LEU A 126 -15.31 10.58 16.19
CA LEU A 126 -16.49 10.79 17.06
C LEU A 126 -16.41 9.93 18.33
N ARG A 127 -16.04 8.66 18.19
CA ARG A 127 -15.85 7.75 19.33
C ARG A 127 -14.75 8.21 20.28
N LEU A 128 -13.66 8.79 19.76
CA LEU A 128 -12.59 9.38 20.56
C LEU A 128 -13.13 10.53 21.42
N LEU A 129 -13.93 11.41 20.84
CA LEU A 129 -14.56 12.54 21.54
C LEU A 129 -15.55 12.10 22.62
N GLN A 130 -16.34 11.07 22.35
CA GLN A 130 -17.29 10.53 23.33
C GLN A 130 -16.60 9.85 24.51
N ARG A 131 -15.48 9.14 24.29
CA ARG A 131 -14.83 8.30 25.32
C ARG A 131 -13.68 8.99 26.06
N ARG A 132 -13.07 10.04 25.51
CA ARG A 132 -11.91 10.73 26.10
C ARG A 132 -12.17 12.24 26.17
N LYS A 133 -12.80 12.73 27.25
CA LYS A 133 -12.95 14.17 27.56
C LYS A 133 -11.65 14.85 28.04
N GLY A 134 -10.49 14.28 27.72
CA GLY A 134 -9.19 14.83 28.09
C GLY A 134 -8.69 15.87 27.10
N ILE A 135 -7.52 16.45 27.38
CA ILE A 135 -6.83 17.45 26.54
C ILE A 135 -6.74 17.00 25.07
N MET A 136 -6.48 15.70 24.82
CA MET A 136 -6.39 15.14 23.47
C MET A 136 -7.71 15.22 22.69
N GLY A 137 -8.85 15.03 23.35
CA GLY A 137 -10.17 15.17 22.72
C GLY A 137 -10.45 16.63 22.35
N ILE A 138 -10.12 17.56 23.26
CA ILE A 138 -10.29 19.00 23.03
C ILE A 138 -9.42 19.47 21.85
N LEU A 139 -8.13 19.10 21.83
CA LEU A 139 -7.23 19.42 20.72
C LEU A 139 -7.73 18.85 19.39
N PHE A 140 -8.30 17.64 19.40
CA PHE A 140 -8.91 17.05 18.21
C PHE A 140 -10.14 17.85 17.72
N VAL A 141 -11.06 18.24 18.62
CA VAL A 141 -12.22 19.07 18.23
C VAL A 141 -11.76 20.40 17.64
N ILE A 142 -10.85 21.10 18.32
CA ILE A 142 -10.34 22.39 17.84
C ILE A 142 -9.70 22.21 16.46
N GLY A 143 -8.83 21.21 16.30
CA GLY A 143 -8.19 20.91 15.02
C GLY A 143 -9.19 20.57 13.91
N ALA A 144 -10.22 19.78 14.21
CA ALA A 144 -11.26 19.41 13.27
C ALA A 144 -12.11 20.61 12.84
N ILE A 145 -12.54 21.46 13.79
CA ILE A 145 -13.32 22.67 13.50
C ILE A 145 -12.50 23.64 12.66
N VAL A 146 -11.24 23.91 13.07
CA VAL A 146 -10.32 24.77 12.31
C VAL A 146 -10.17 24.24 10.89
N PHE A 147 -9.91 22.94 10.72
CA PHE A 147 -9.75 22.34 9.40
C PHE A 147 -11.02 22.47 8.54
N ILE A 148 -12.19 22.12 9.07
CA ILE A 148 -13.47 22.24 8.34
C ILE A 148 -13.72 23.70 7.94
N LEU A 149 -13.44 24.65 8.83
CA LEU A 149 -13.65 26.08 8.58
C LEU A 149 -12.73 26.60 7.46
N PHE A 150 -11.43 26.26 7.48
CA PHE A 150 -10.47 26.70 6.46
C PHE A 150 -10.61 25.96 5.12
N SER A 151 -11.06 24.69 5.13
CA SER A 151 -11.21 23.86 3.93
C SER A 151 -12.58 24.01 3.25
N SER A 152 -13.61 24.50 3.95
CA SER A 152 -14.99 24.64 3.41
C SER A 152 -15.13 25.71 2.31
N GLY A 153 -14.10 26.54 2.08
CA GLY A 153 -14.19 27.65 1.14
C GLY A 153 -15.11 28.79 1.59
N PHE A 154 -15.59 28.77 2.84
CA PHE A 154 -16.56 29.74 3.38
C PHE A 154 -15.93 31.11 3.72
N LEU A 155 -14.60 31.20 3.77
CA LEU A 155 -13.86 32.41 4.16
C LEU A 155 -12.99 33.03 3.04
N PRO A 156 -13.50 33.27 1.81
CA PRO A 156 -12.71 33.87 0.75
C PRO A 156 -12.35 35.34 1.04
N VAL A 157 -13.18 36.05 1.81
CA VAL A 157 -12.95 37.46 2.21
C VAL A 157 -11.78 37.59 3.19
N LEU A 158 -11.65 36.63 4.12
CA LEU A 158 -10.59 36.65 5.12
C LEU A 158 -9.24 36.17 4.56
N GLN A 159 -9.22 35.45 3.44
CA GLN A 159 -7.99 35.02 2.75
C GLN A 159 -7.28 36.16 2.00
N GLN A 160 -7.96 37.30 1.76
CA GLN A 160 -7.36 38.47 1.09
C GLN A 160 -6.49 39.31 2.02
N LEU A 161 -6.59 39.12 3.35
CA LEU A 161 -5.70 39.76 4.32
C LEU A 161 -4.35 39.01 4.36
N PRO A 162 -3.20 39.68 4.18
CA PRO A 162 -1.91 39.02 4.02
C PRO A 162 -1.51 38.11 5.20
N LEU A 163 -1.89 38.47 6.44
CA LEU A 163 -1.64 37.65 7.63
C LEU A 163 -2.53 36.40 7.68
N VAL A 164 -3.79 36.52 7.28
CA VAL A 164 -4.78 35.44 7.36
C VAL A 164 -4.66 34.49 6.17
N GLY A 165 -4.34 35.00 4.98
CA GLY A 165 -4.03 34.20 3.79
C GLY A 165 -2.79 33.32 3.99
N GLY A 166 -1.75 33.84 4.65
CA GLY A 166 -0.56 33.06 5.04
C GLY A 166 -0.90 31.88 5.95
N VAL A 167 -1.65 32.11 7.02
CA VAL A 167 -2.09 31.07 7.97
C VAL A 167 -3.05 30.07 7.32
N ALA A 168 -4.02 30.54 6.52
CA ALA A 168 -4.96 29.68 5.79
C ALA A 168 -4.23 28.74 4.82
N SER A 169 -3.20 29.24 4.12
CA SER A 169 -2.39 28.44 3.21
C SER A 169 -1.57 27.37 3.95
N LEU A 170 -1.09 27.67 5.16
CA LEU A 170 -0.39 26.71 6.02
C LEU A 170 -1.34 25.62 6.50
N VAL A 171 -2.53 26.00 6.98
CA VAL A 171 -3.55 25.05 7.45
C VAL A 171 -4.01 24.12 6.32
N ASN A 172 -4.23 24.64 5.11
CA ASN A 172 -4.62 23.82 3.96
C ASN A 172 -3.51 22.88 3.46
N ARG A 173 -2.23 23.14 3.79
CA ARG A 173 -1.12 22.23 3.48
C ARG A 173 -0.97 21.10 4.50
N LEU A 174 -1.50 21.25 5.72
CA LEU A 174 -1.36 20.24 6.80
C LEU A 174 -1.93 18.86 6.43
N PRO A 175 -3.10 18.70 5.79
CA PRO A 175 -3.61 17.37 5.41
C PRO A 175 -2.72 16.70 4.37
N VAL A 176 -2.22 17.46 3.39
CA VAL A 176 -1.29 16.94 2.37
C VAL A 176 0.03 16.52 3.03
N ALA A 177 0.51 17.31 4.01
CA ALA A 177 1.67 16.93 4.83
C ALA A 177 1.39 15.69 5.69
N GLY A 178 0.18 15.55 6.22
CA GLY A 178 -0.27 14.38 6.97
C GLY A 178 -0.35 13.11 6.12
N ALA A 179 -0.91 13.20 4.90
CA ALA A 179 -0.92 12.11 3.93
C ALA A 179 0.51 11.68 3.57
N ARG A 180 1.41 12.64 3.33
CA ARG A 180 2.85 12.36 3.16
C ARG A 180 3.47 11.73 4.40
N GLY A 181 3.07 12.17 5.60
CA GLY A 181 3.49 11.58 6.87
C GLY A 181 3.05 10.13 7.03
N ILE A 182 1.83 9.79 6.61
CA ILE A 182 1.34 8.40 6.58
C ILE A 182 2.18 7.57 5.60
N LEU A 183 2.44 8.09 4.39
CA LEU A 183 3.28 7.40 3.41
C LEU A 183 4.70 7.17 3.93
N LEU A 184 5.30 8.17 4.58
CA LEU A 184 6.60 8.03 5.26
C LEU A 184 6.53 7.01 6.40
N GLY A 185 5.45 7.02 7.19
CA GLY A 185 5.23 6.05 8.26
C GLY A 185 5.12 4.62 7.75
N VAL A 186 4.39 4.40 6.64
CA VAL A 186 4.29 3.10 5.96
C VAL A 186 5.66 2.69 5.40
N ALA A 187 6.40 3.61 4.78
CA ALA A 187 7.74 3.34 4.28
C ALA A 187 8.68 2.94 5.43
N ILE A 188 8.71 3.69 6.53
CA ILE A 188 9.51 3.36 7.72
C ILE A 188 9.07 2.03 8.35
N GLY A 189 7.77 1.76 8.43
CA GLY A 189 7.24 0.48 8.92
C GLY A 189 7.73 -0.70 8.08
N SER A 190 7.66 -0.57 6.75
CA SER A 190 8.17 -1.60 5.83
C SER A 190 9.69 -1.79 5.94
N MET A 191 10.45 -0.70 6.08
CA MET A 191 11.89 -0.75 6.31
C MET A 191 12.22 -1.42 7.65
N MET A 192 11.43 -1.16 8.70
CA MET A 192 11.60 -1.77 10.01
C MET A 192 11.35 -3.29 9.96
N THR A 193 10.34 -3.74 9.22
CA THR A 193 10.13 -5.17 8.96
C THR A 193 11.35 -5.79 8.27
N GLY A 194 11.90 -5.12 7.24
CA GLY A 194 13.14 -5.57 6.59
C GLY A 194 14.34 -5.62 7.55
N LEU A 195 14.51 -4.59 8.39
CA LEU A 195 15.59 -4.51 9.37
C LEU A 195 15.48 -5.60 10.44
N ARG A 196 14.26 -5.92 10.91
CA ARG A 196 14.06 -7.03 11.86
C ARG A 196 14.47 -8.38 11.28
N ILE A 197 14.25 -8.58 9.98
CA ILE A 197 14.74 -9.76 9.26
C ILE A 197 16.28 -9.73 9.18
N PHE A 198 16.89 -8.57 8.89
CA PHE A 198 18.36 -8.42 8.84
C PHE A 198 19.05 -8.64 10.20
N LEU A 199 18.40 -8.24 11.29
CA LEU A 199 18.90 -8.48 12.65
C LEU A 199 18.59 -9.91 13.15
N GLY A 200 17.92 -10.73 12.32
CA GLY A 200 17.57 -12.11 12.66
C GLY A 200 16.52 -12.24 13.77
N ALA A 201 15.84 -11.14 14.12
CA ALA A 201 14.76 -11.10 15.10
C ALA A 201 13.50 -11.79 14.55
N ASP A 202 13.19 -11.55 13.27
CA ASP A 202 12.11 -12.23 12.56
C ASP A 202 12.70 -13.29 11.60
N ARG A 203 12.29 -14.56 11.77
CA ARG A 203 12.73 -15.69 10.94
C ARG A 203 11.53 -16.29 10.20
N PRO A 204 11.06 -15.69 9.09
CA PRO A 204 9.85 -16.13 8.38
C PRO A 204 9.97 -17.54 7.77
N TYR A 205 11.17 -18.09 7.72
CA TYR A 205 11.47 -19.42 7.15
C TYR A 205 11.34 -20.56 8.16
N ASN A 206 11.07 -20.25 9.43
CA ASN A 206 10.92 -21.24 10.50
C ASN A 206 9.45 -21.69 10.61
N GLY A 207 9.03 -22.52 9.66
CA GLY A 207 7.85 -23.38 9.83
C GLY A 207 8.15 -24.62 10.66
#